data_AF-A0A929C600-F1
#
_entry.id   AF-A0A929C600-F1
#
_cell.length_a   1.000
_cell.length_b   1.000
_cell.length_c   1.000
_cell.angle_alpha   90.00
_cell.angle_beta   90.00
_cell.angle_gamma   90.00
#
_symmetry.space_group_name_H-M   'P 1'
#
loop_
_entity.id
_entity.type
_entity.pdbx_description
1 polymer ?
#
loop_
_entity_poly.entity_id
_entity_poly.type
_entity_poly.pdbx_seq_one_letter_code
_entity_poly.pdbx_strand_id
1 'polypeptide(L)'
;MQKYSFLVFHKEYDDFLKDLQQLGVLHVIEKETEISDDIREKYQLVSRIDKIIKSLEKRETEKKNNCPDSDGLKIIEEIIQKQEELEVLQQELAAAHKELVKVKPWGDFSAEIINKLKEKNFYVRFFITSKKKFNTKLLSEYNAEIITESGNYIYFIIIQQGDEELNIDA
;
A
#
# COMPACT_ATOMS: atom_id res chain seq x y z
N MET A 1 28.58 34.23 -37.34
CA MET A 1 28.36 35.01 -36.10
C MET A 1 28.15 34.05 -34.95
N GLN A 2 28.90 34.19 -33.86
CA GLN A 2 28.77 33.35 -32.67
C GLN A 2 27.69 33.92 -31.75
N LYS A 3 26.79 33.07 -31.28
CA LYS A 3 25.77 33.42 -30.30
C LYS A 3 26.27 33.01 -28.92
N TYR A 4 26.18 33.92 -27.95
CA TYR A 4 26.54 33.66 -26.56
C TYR A 4 25.29 33.75 -25.68
N SER A 5 25.27 32.99 -24.60
CA SER A 5 24.21 33.02 -23.59
C SER A 5 24.87 33.05 -22.23
N PHE A 6 24.47 34.01 -21.40
CA PHE A 6 25.06 34.27 -20.10
C PHE A 6 23.98 34.13 -19.04
N LEU A 7 24.33 33.50 -17.92
CA LEU A 7 23.49 33.48 -16.73
C LEU A 7 24.12 34.45 -15.73
N VAL A 8 23.44 35.56 -15.48
CA VAL A 8 23.97 36.67 -14.70
C VAL A 8 23.10 36.86 -13.47
N PHE A 9 23.75 37.08 -12.32
CA PHE A 9 23.05 37.38 -11.10
C PHE A 9 22.45 38.80 -11.16
N HIS A 10 21.19 38.97 -10.79
CA HIS A 10 20.45 40.24 -10.97
C HIS A 10 21.15 41.49 -10.42
N LYS A 11 21.98 41.37 -9.36
CA LYS A 11 22.72 42.50 -8.78
C LYS A 11 23.94 42.93 -9.59
N GLU A 12 24.49 42.04 -10.41
CA GLU A 12 25.69 42.28 -11.22
C GLU A 12 25.33 42.58 -12.68
N TYR A 13 24.03 42.58 -13.02
CA TYR A 13 23.54 42.76 -14.38
C TYR A 13 23.96 44.11 -14.97
N ASP A 14 23.86 45.19 -14.20
CA ASP A 14 24.21 46.53 -14.66
C ASP A 14 25.71 46.68 -14.95
N ASP A 15 26.57 46.08 -14.14
CA ASP A 15 28.02 46.14 -14.35
C ASP A 15 28.44 45.23 -15.51
N PHE A 16 27.81 44.04 -15.62
CA PHE A 16 28.00 43.15 -16.77
C PHE A 16 27.60 43.80 -18.11
N LEU A 17 26.49 44.56 -18.14
CA LEU A 17 26.07 45.29 -19.34
C LEU A 17 27.06 46.42 -19.71
N LYS A 18 27.64 47.12 -18.73
CA LYS A 18 28.67 48.12 -18.97
C LYS A 18 29.92 47.50 -19.60
N ASP A 19 30.34 46.33 -19.11
CA ASP A 19 31.51 45.62 -19.65
C ASP A 19 31.25 45.13 -21.08
N LEU A 20 30.06 44.60 -21.37
CA LEU A 20 29.63 44.22 -22.74
C LEU A 20 29.59 45.43 -23.70
N GLN A 21 29.15 46.59 -23.20
CA GLN A 21 29.11 47.83 -23.97
C GLN A 21 30.51 48.32 -24.31
N GLN A 22 31.46 48.26 -23.36
CA GLN A 22 32.87 48.60 -23.61
C GLN A 22 33.52 47.69 -24.65
N LEU A 23 33.10 46.42 -24.70
CA LEU A 23 33.54 45.45 -25.72
C LEU A 23 32.87 45.64 -27.10
N GLY A 24 31.89 46.55 -27.22
CA GLY A 24 31.24 46.89 -28.49
C GLY A 24 30.13 45.93 -28.93
N VAL A 25 29.54 45.15 -28.00
CA VAL A 25 28.45 44.23 -28.31
C VAL A 25 27.11 45.00 -28.35
N LEU A 26 26.52 45.13 -29.54
CA LEU A 26 25.33 45.97 -29.76
C LEU A 26 23.98 45.24 -29.60
N HIS A 27 23.97 43.90 -29.64
CA HIS A 27 22.71 43.13 -29.66
C HIS A 27 22.61 42.22 -28.43
N VAL A 28 22.04 42.74 -27.36
CA VAL A 28 21.69 41.99 -26.14
C VAL A 28 20.20 41.67 -26.20
N ILE A 29 19.86 40.38 -26.06
CA ILE A 29 18.48 39.92 -25.97
C ILE A 29 18.30 39.36 -24.56
N GLU A 30 17.51 40.04 -23.74
CA GLU A 30 17.06 39.49 -22.48
C GLU A 30 16.01 38.41 -22.77
N LYS A 31 16.31 37.17 -22.37
CA LYS A 31 15.32 36.09 -22.37
C LYS A 31 14.83 35.94 -20.94
N GLU A 32 13.60 36.34 -20.68
CA GLU A 32 12.90 35.92 -19.47
C GLU A 32 12.79 34.39 -19.53
N THR A 33 13.59 33.71 -18.71
CA THR A 33 13.44 32.27 -18.51
C THR A 33 12.16 32.05 -17.72
N GLU A 34 11.03 32.01 -18.42
CA GLU A 34 9.88 31.24 -17.94
C GLU A 34 10.38 29.82 -17.67
N ILE A 35 10.01 29.26 -16.52
CA ILE A 35 10.32 27.87 -16.20
C ILE A 35 9.56 27.04 -17.22
N SER A 36 10.26 26.67 -18.30
CA SER A 36 9.73 25.80 -19.34
C SER A 36 9.27 24.48 -18.70
N ASP A 37 8.17 23.92 -19.22
CA ASP A 37 7.63 22.64 -18.76
C ASP A 37 8.72 21.54 -18.73
N ASP A 38 9.67 21.56 -19.66
CA ASP A 38 10.85 20.68 -19.69
C ASP A 38 11.69 20.73 -18.41
N ILE A 39 11.88 21.92 -17.85
CA ILE A 39 12.66 22.11 -16.62
C ILE A 39 11.87 21.54 -15.44
N ARG A 40 10.55 21.76 -15.43
CA ARG A 40 9.66 21.25 -14.39
C ARG A 40 9.64 19.73 -14.36
N GLU A 41 9.52 19.09 -15.52
CA GLU A 41 9.56 17.64 -15.65
C GLU A 41 10.90 17.07 -15.15
N LYS A 42 12.03 17.71 -15.48
CA LYS A 42 13.35 17.30 -14.97
C LYS A 42 13.45 17.42 -13.46
N TYR A 43 12.91 18.49 -12.85
CA TYR A 43 12.87 18.61 -11.40
C TYR A 43 12.02 17.53 -10.74
N GLN A 44 10.88 17.17 -11.34
CA GLN A 44 10.04 16.08 -10.86
C GLN A 44 10.76 14.72 -10.94
N LEU A 45 11.48 14.49 -12.06
CA LEU A 45 12.28 13.29 -12.25
C LEU A 45 13.38 13.19 -11.18
N VAL A 46 14.15 14.26 -10.95
CA VAL A 46 15.18 14.31 -9.89
C VAL A 46 14.57 14.05 -8.51
N SER A 47 13.44 14.68 -8.20
CA SER A 47 12.72 14.46 -6.93
C SER A 47 12.28 13.00 -6.76
N ARG A 48 11.81 12.36 -7.85
CA ARG A 48 11.40 10.95 -7.84
C ARG A 48 12.59 10.03 -7.59
N ILE A 49 13.73 10.29 -8.26
CA ILE A 49 14.97 9.52 -8.07
C ILE A 49 15.47 9.64 -6.63
N ASP A 50 15.51 10.85 -6.07
CA ASP A 50 15.97 11.08 -4.70
C ASP A 50 15.13 10.30 -3.67
N LYS A 51 13.81 10.22 -3.87
CA LYS A 51 12.93 9.39 -3.02
C LYS A 51 13.26 7.90 -3.12
N ILE A 52 13.56 7.41 -4.32
CA ILE A 52 13.92 6.01 -4.53
C ILE A 52 15.26 5.71 -3.86
N ILE A 53 16.26 6.58 -4.05
CA ILE A 53 17.57 6.44 -3.40
C ILE A 53 17.40 6.39 -1.88
N LYS A 54 16.66 7.32 -1.28
CA LYS A 54 16.37 7.32 0.16
C LYS A 54 15.65 6.06 0.65
N SER A 55 14.76 5.50 -0.16
CA SER A 55 14.07 4.23 0.14
C SER A 55 15.05 3.05 0.12
N LEU A 56 15.98 3.05 -0.84
CA LEU A 56 17.00 2.01 -0.98
C LEU A 56 18.11 2.14 0.07
N GLU A 57 18.52 3.34 0.46
CA GLU A 57 19.51 3.57 1.53
C GLU A 57 19.06 3.02 2.88
N LYS A 58 17.75 3.00 3.16
CA LYS A 58 17.20 2.34 4.34
C LYS A 58 17.41 0.83 4.35
N ARG A 59 17.62 0.22 3.18
CA ARG A 59 17.96 -1.18 3.05
C ARG A 59 19.48 -1.26 3.17
N GLU A 60 19.98 -1.47 4.39
CA GLU A 60 21.42 -1.66 4.65
C GLU A 60 21.96 -2.79 3.77
N THR A 61 22.53 -2.41 2.63
CA THR A 61 23.09 -3.33 1.64
C THR A 61 24.56 -2.97 1.47
N GLU A 62 25.41 -3.99 1.33
CA GLU A 62 26.83 -3.78 1.08
C GLU A 62 27.00 -3.03 -0.24
N LYS A 63 27.59 -1.84 -0.17
CA LYS A 63 27.92 -1.04 -1.36
C LYS A 63 28.98 -1.80 -2.16
N LYS A 64 28.56 -2.51 -3.20
CA LYS A 64 29.47 -3.04 -4.22
C LYS A 64 29.89 -1.91 -5.14
N ASN A 65 31.19 -1.69 -5.26
CA ASN A 65 31.78 -0.62 -6.08
C ASN A 65 31.66 -0.86 -7.61
N ASN A 66 31.08 -1.98 -8.03
CA ASN A 66 30.88 -2.29 -9.45
C ASN A 66 29.47 -1.89 -9.85
N CYS A 67 29.30 -0.65 -10.29
CA CYS A 67 28.11 -0.23 -11.01
C CYS A 67 28.26 -0.64 -12.48
N PRO A 68 27.41 -1.50 -13.04
CA PRO A 68 27.41 -1.74 -14.48
C PRO A 68 27.04 -0.45 -15.23
N ASP A 69 27.59 -0.28 -16.43
CA ASP A 69 27.29 0.84 -17.33
C ASP A 69 25.92 0.60 -17.98
N SER A 70 24.87 0.75 -17.18
CA SER A 70 23.48 0.53 -17.58
C SER A 70 22.68 1.82 -17.48
N ASP A 71 21.67 1.94 -18.33
CA ASP A 71 20.77 3.09 -18.39
C ASP A 71 20.02 3.28 -17.06
N GLY A 72 20.41 4.32 -16.31
CA GLY A 72 19.88 4.57 -14.97
C GLY A 72 18.36 4.76 -14.94
N LEU A 73 17.78 5.30 -16.01
CA LEU A 73 16.33 5.50 -16.11
C LEU A 73 15.58 4.17 -16.15
N LYS A 74 16.09 3.17 -16.87
CA LYS A 74 15.49 1.83 -16.93
C LYS A 74 15.52 1.14 -15.58
N ILE A 75 16.65 1.26 -14.86
CA ILE A 75 16.79 0.72 -13.50
C ILE A 75 15.75 1.35 -12.57
N ILE A 76 15.54 2.66 -12.67
CA ILE A 76 14.53 3.38 -11.88
C ILE A 76 13.12 2.87 -12.19
N GLU A 77 12.78 2.69 -13.47
CA GLU A 77 11.50 2.12 -13.89
C GLU A 77 11.29 0.70 -13.35
N GLU A 78 12.31 -0.17 -13.43
CA GLU A 78 12.26 -1.52 -12.86
C GLU A 78 12.07 -1.50 -11.34
N ILE A 79 12.73 -0.57 -10.63
CA ILE A 79 12.55 -0.41 -9.18
C ILE A 79 11.11 0.00 -8.85
N ILE A 80 10.53 0.92 -9.64
CA ILE A 80 9.14 1.35 -9.46
C ILE A 80 8.20 0.17 -9.66
N GLN A 81 8.34 -0.57 -10.75
CA GLN A 81 7.52 -1.76 -11.03
C GLN A 81 7.59 -2.77 -9.89
N LYS A 82 8.79 -3.05 -9.39
CA LYS A 82 8.97 -3.97 -8.24
C LYS A 82 8.38 -3.43 -6.95
N GLN A 83 8.39 -2.12 -6.72
CA GLN A 83 7.73 -1.52 -5.57
C GLN A 83 6.21 -1.66 -5.66
N GLU A 84 5.63 -1.42 -6.83
CA GLU A 84 4.20 -1.61 -7.08
C GLU A 84 3.79 -3.08 -6.89
N GLU A 85 4.55 -4.03 -7.44
CA GLU A 85 4.33 -5.46 -7.21
C GLU A 85 4.37 -5.82 -5.72
N LEU A 86 5.38 -5.32 -4.99
CA LEU A 86 5.48 -5.54 -3.54
C LEU A 86 4.28 -4.98 -2.78
N GLU A 87 3.78 -3.80 -3.15
CA GLU A 87 2.61 -3.21 -2.52
C GLU A 87 1.35 -4.06 -2.77
N VAL A 88 1.16 -4.56 -3.99
CA VAL A 88 0.06 -5.48 -4.32
C VAL A 88 0.14 -6.76 -3.48
N LEU A 89 1.30 -7.42 -3.45
CA LEU A 89 1.49 -8.63 -2.64
C LEU A 89 1.25 -8.37 -1.14
N GLN A 90 1.66 -7.21 -0.62
CA GLN A 90 1.41 -6.85 0.78
C GLN A 90 -0.09 -6.68 1.06
N GLN A 91 -0.84 -6.10 0.13
CA GLN A 91 -2.29 -5.97 0.24
C GLN A 91 -2.98 -7.33 0.21
N GLU A 92 -2.59 -8.22 -0.71
CA GLU A 92 -3.10 -9.60 -0.79
C GLU A 92 -2.80 -10.39 0.49
N LEU A 93 -1.57 -10.29 1.01
CA LEU A 93 -1.18 -10.92 2.27
C LEU A 93 -2.02 -10.39 3.42
N ALA A 94 -2.21 -9.07 3.51
CA ALA A 94 -3.04 -8.47 4.56
C ALA A 94 -4.52 -8.91 4.46
N ALA A 95 -5.06 -9.07 3.24
CA ALA A 95 -6.40 -9.60 3.02
C ALA A 95 -6.52 -11.07 3.46
N ALA A 96 -5.60 -11.92 2.99
CA ALA A 96 -5.55 -13.33 3.36
C ALA A 96 -5.36 -13.52 4.87
N HIS A 97 -4.52 -12.71 5.52
CA HIS A 97 -4.35 -12.76 6.97
C HIS A 97 -5.63 -12.35 7.71
N LYS A 98 -6.38 -11.35 7.23
CA LYS A 98 -7.68 -11.00 7.81
C LYS A 98 -8.69 -12.13 7.69
N GLU A 99 -8.73 -12.81 6.55
CA GLU A 99 -9.60 -13.98 6.35
C GLU A 99 -9.20 -15.13 7.27
N LEU A 100 -7.90 -15.43 7.37
CA LEU A 100 -7.38 -16.44 8.28
C LEU A 100 -7.78 -16.14 9.72
N VAL A 101 -7.60 -14.90 10.18
CA VAL A 101 -8.00 -14.48 11.55
C VAL A 101 -9.51 -14.63 11.78
N LYS A 102 -10.35 -14.43 10.76
CA LYS A 102 -11.81 -14.66 10.86
C LYS A 102 -12.17 -16.14 10.94
N VAL A 103 -11.45 -16.99 10.20
CA VAL A 103 -11.75 -18.43 10.09
C VAL A 103 -11.13 -19.22 11.25
N LYS A 104 -9.95 -18.82 11.73
CA LYS A 104 -9.17 -19.49 12.78
C LYS A 104 -9.95 -19.89 14.03
N PRO A 105 -10.88 -19.06 14.56
CA PRO A 105 -11.64 -19.43 15.76
C PRO A 105 -12.65 -20.55 15.54
N TRP A 106 -13.05 -20.83 14.30
CA TRP A 106 -13.99 -21.92 13.98
C TRP A 106 -13.30 -23.30 13.93
N GLY A 107 -11.96 -23.32 13.94
CA GLY A 107 -11.18 -24.56 13.92
C GLY A 107 -11.35 -25.37 12.64
N ASP A 108 -11.08 -26.67 12.75
CA ASP A 108 -11.18 -27.61 11.64
C ASP A 108 -12.60 -28.19 11.56
N PHE A 109 -13.39 -27.71 10.58
CA PHE A 109 -14.71 -28.28 10.29
C PHE A 109 -14.74 -28.86 8.88
N SER A 110 -15.44 -29.98 8.70
CA SER A 110 -15.64 -30.59 7.38
C SER A 110 -16.97 -30.16 6.80
N ALA A 111 -16.92 -29.53 5.61
CA ALA A 111 -18.11 -29.19 4.84
C ALA A 111 -18.97 -30.43 4.52
N GLU A 112 -18.37 -31.61 4.42
CA GLU A 112 -19.12 -32.86 4.21
C GLU A 112 -20.01 -33.21 5.39
N ILE A 113 -19.56 -32.96 6.62
CA ILE A 113 -20.34 -33.22 7.84
C ILE A 113 -21.52 -32.23 7.91
N ILE A 114 -21.27 -30.95 7.61
CA ILE A 114 -22.31 -29.92 7.57
C ILE A 114 -23.37 -30.27 6.51
N ASN A 115 -22.95 -30.73 5.33
CA ASN A 115 -23.87 -31.14 4.27
C ASN A 115 -24.69 -32.39 4.66
N LYS A 116 -24.07 -33.40 5.28
CA LYS A 116 -24.78 -34.59 5.79
C LYS A 116 -25.80 -34.24 6.87
N LEU A 117 -25.52 -33.24 7.72
CA LEU A 117 -26.47 -32.74 8.69
C LEU A 117 -27.64 -32.04 7.99
N LYS A 118 -27.37 -31.23 6.97
CA LYS A 118 -28.39 -30.56 6.17
C LYS A 118 -29.32 -31.54 5.47
N GLU A 119 -28.80 -32.63 4.90
CA GLU A 119 -29.61 -33.70 4.30
C GLU A 119 -30.54 -34.39 5.30
N LYS A 120 -30.15 -34.41 6.59
CA LYS A 120 -30.98 -34.92 7.70
C LYS A 120 -31.88 -33.84 8.33
N ASN A 121 -32.03 -32.69 7.68
CA ASN A 121 -32.81 -31.54 8.14
C ASN A 121 -32.26 -30.86 9.41
N PHE A 122 -30.96 -31.00 9.68
CA PHE A 122 -30.25 -30.29 10.74
C PHE A 122 -29.39 -29.15 10.16
N TYR A 123 -29.66 -27.93 10.59
CA TYR A 123 -28.92 -26.74 10.16
C TYR A 123 -27.96 -26.29 11.25
N VAL A 124 -26.69 -26.13 10.89
CA VAL A 124 -25.65 -25.59 11.77
C VAL A 124 -25.56 -24.09 11.53
N ARG A 125 -25.84 -23.30 12.56
CA ARG A 125 -25.72 -21.83 12.54
C ARG A 125 -24.53 -21.38 13.38
N PHE A 126 -23.74 -20.47 12.83
CA PHE A 126 -22.51 -19.96 13.43
C PHE A 126 -22.77 -18.60 14.06
N PHE A 127 -22.49 -18.45 15.36
CA PHE A 127 -22.71 -17.21 16.10
C PHE A 127 -21.45 -16.75 16.83
N ILE A 128 -21.30 -15.43 16.92
CA ILE A 128 -20.21 -14.76 17.65
C ILE A 128 -20.85 -13.82 18.64
N THR A 129 -20.60 -14.01 19.94
CA THR A 129 -21.03 -13.05 20.98
C THR A 129 -19.86 -12.63 21.85
N SER A 130 -20.03 -11.53 22.57
CA SER A 130 -19.08 -11.12 23.61
C SER A 130 -19.24 -11.96 24.87
N LYS A 131 -18.14 -12.23 25.59
CA LYS A 131 -18.15 -12.96 26.88
C LYS A 131 -19.15 -12.39 27.91
N LYS A 132 -19.43 -11.07 27.84
CA LYS A 132 -20.34 -10.38 28.77
C LYS A 132 -21.83 -10.61 28.46
N LYS A 133 -22.16 -10.93 27.21
CA LYS A 133 -23.54 -11.14 26.75
C LYS A 133 -23.90 -12.62 26.60
N PHE A 134 -22.92 -13.51 26.71
CA PHE A 134 -23.15 -14.95 26.57
C PHE A 134 -24.07 -15.46 27.70
N ASN A 135 -25.28 -15.85 27.32
CA ASN A 135 -26.25 -16.45 28.22
C ASN A 135 -26.11 -17.96 28.19
N THR A 136 -25.78 -18.56 29.34
CA THR A 136 -25.65 -20.02 29.51
C THR A 136 -26.95 -20.77 29.17
N LYS A 137 -28.10 -20.08 29.14
CA LYS A 137 -29.40 -20.63 28.73
C LYS A 137 -29.42 -21.10 27.27
N LEU A 138 -28.60 -20.53 26.39
CA LEU A 138 -28.51 -20.93 24.98
C LEU A 138 -27.98 -22.37 24.81
N LEU A 139 -27.11 -22.83 25.72
CA LEU A 139 -26.63 -24.21 25.74
C LEU A 139 -27.76 -25.21 26.02
N SER A 140 -28.70 -24.84 26.90
CA SER A 140 -29.77 -25.72 27.36
C SER A 140 -31.05 -25.65 26.51
N GLU A 141 -31.36 -24.48 25.93
CA GLU A 141 -32.60 -24.28 25.15
C GLU A 141 -32.42 -24.57 23.65
N TYR A 142 -31.22 -24.39 23.10
CA TYR A 142 -30.98 -24.45 21.64
C TYR A 142 -29.88 -25.43 21.23
N ASN A 143 -29.45 -26.34 22.12
CA ASN A 143 -28.35 -27.28 21.86
C ASN A 143 -27.10 -26.57 21.31
N ALA A 144 -26.73 -25.43 21.91
CA ALA A 144 -25.56 -24.66 21.50
C ALA A 144 -24.26 -25.34 21.98
N GLU A 145 -23.21 -25.36 21.15
CA GLU A 145 -21.87 -25.86 21.51
C GLU A 145 -20.82 -24.78 21.27
N ILE A 146 -19.94 -24.56 22.26
CA ILE A 146 -18.85 -23.57 22.17
C ILE A 146 -17.68 -24.22 21.45
N ILE A 147 -17.22 -23.60 20.37
CA ILE A 147 -16.08 -24.09 19.58
C ILE A 147 -14.78 -23.53 20.16
N THR A 148 -14.68 -22.20 20.25
CA THR A 148 -13.47 -21.52 20.72
C THR A 148 -13.81 -20.23 21.47
N GLU A 149 -13.03 -19.94 22.49
CA GLU A 149 -12.98 -18.61 23.11
C GLU A 149 -11.74 -17.86 22.66
N SER A 150 -11.91 -16.82 21.85
CA SER A 150 -10.80 -15.96 21.41
C SER A 150 -10.96 -14.56 22.00
N GLY A 151 -10.18 -14.28 23.06
CA GLY A 151 -10.19 -12.99 23.75
C GLY A 151 -11.53 -12.69 24.42
N ASN A 152 -12.18 -11.61 23.99
CA ASN A 152 -13.47 -11.15 24.51
C ASN A 152 -14.69 -11.70 23.74
N TYR A 153 -14.47 -12.53 22.71
CA TYR A 153 -15.51 -13.15 21.90
C TYR A 153 -15.58 -14.66 22.12
N ILE A 154 -16.80 -15.18 22.15
CA ILE A 154 -17.12 -16.61 22.20
C ILE A 154 -17.71 -16.99 20.85
N TYR A 155 -17.13 -18.02 20.24
CA TYR A 155 -17.58 -18.63 19.00
C TYR A 155 -18.35 -19.89 19.36
N PHE A 156 -19.63 -19.93 19.00
CA PHE A 156 -20.48 -21.07 19.29
C PHE A 156 -21.36 -21.41 18.08
N ILE A 157 -21.76 -22.66 18.00
CA ILE A 157 -22.69 -23.17 16.99
C ILE A 157 -23.99 -23.59 17.64
N ILE A 158 -25.07 -23.45 16.89
CA ILE A 158 -26.38 -23.98 17.26
C ILE A 158 -26.80 -24.95 16.17
N ILE A 159 -27.26 -26.13 16.59
CA ILE A 159 -27.77 -27.17 15.71
C ILE A 159 -29.28 -27.22 15.90
N GLN A 160 -30.01 -26.75 14.89
CA GLN A 160 -31.48 -26.74 14.89
C GLN A 160 -32.03 -27.77 13.91
N GLN A 161 -33.18 -28.35 14.24
CA GLN A 161 -33.93 -29.23 13.34
C GLN A 161 -34.99 -28.39 12.62
N GLY A 162 -34.80 -28.16 11.32
CA GLY A 162 -35.63 -27.25 10.52
C GLY A 162 -34.98 -25.92 10.16
N ASP A 163 -35.51 -25.27 9.12
CA ASP A 163 -34.98 -24.04 8.51
C ASP A 163 -35.61 -22.77 9.11
N GLU A 164 -35.82 -22.74 10.43
CA GLU A 164 -36.33 -21.53 11.09
C GLU A 164 -35.18 -20.55 11.35
N GLU A 165 -35.33 -19.29 10.95
CA GLU A 165 -34.36 -18.25 11.26
C GLU A 165 -34.40 -17.89 12.75
N LEU A 166 -33.53 -18.51 13.53
CA LEU A 166 -33.27 -18.09 14.90
C LEU A 166 -32.48 -16.77 14.88
N ASN A 167 -33.21 -15.67 15.07
CA ASN A 167 -32.66 -14.36 15.33
C ASN A 167 -32.31 -14.26 16.82
N ILE A 168 -31.19 -14.86 17.20
CA ILE A 168 -30.69 -14.81 18.57
C ILE A 168 -29.93 -13.51 18.71
N ASP A 169 -30.50 -12.60 19.50
CA ASP A 169 -29.85 -11.35 19.90
C ASP A 169 -28.73 -11.70 20.90
N ALA A 170 -27.55 -12.04 20.37
CA ALA A 170 -26.36 -12.47 21.11
C ALA A 170 -25.30 -11.37 21.13
#